data_AF-A0A352WUJ4-F1
#
_entry.id   AF-A0A352WUJ4-F1
#
_cell.length_a   1.000
_cell.length_b   1.000
_cell.length_c   1.000
_cell.angle_alpha   90.00
_cell.angle_beta   90.00
_cell.angle_gamma   90.00
#
_symmetry.space_group_name_H-M   'P 1'
#
loop_
_entity.id
_entity.type
_entity.pdbx_description
1 polymer ?
#
loop_
_entity_poly.entity_id
_entity_poly.type
_entity_poly.pdbx_seq_one_letter_code
_entity_poly.pdbx_strand_id
1 'polypeptide(L)'
;RELEVDDRILLNNGLMEFKVTSLTETDVICTVIIGGELSDRKSMSFPNKVLKQAYLSEQDKQDILFGIENDVEFIACSFVSQKKDLLDIKDFLKANHAHNIDLIAKIENRSGVDNIQEICDECDGIMIGRGDMGVEIPYEELPAIQKYLITTCRMLGKRVITATEMLESMIYNPRPTRAEISDVANAVYDGTSAIMLSGETAVGKYPVNAVEAMARIASKTEGCIHYAKRFLKAEFKIRNTVDAISHATCGMAIDIEAKAIAVCSLSGTTARMVSRFRCPVDIVGITTDEKTWRKLALSWGVTPVMCEAFNSTDVLFYTAKKLTTETLSLVKNDKIVITGGVITGVSGNTNLIKVENV
;
A
#
# COMPACT_ATOMS: atom_id res chain seq x y z
N ARG A 1 15.87 -23.69 -18.38
CA ARG A 1 15.00 -24.79 -17.88
C ARG A 1 13.53 -24.37 -17.77
N GLU A 2 13.22 -23.11 -17.44
CA GLU A 2 11.83 -22.60 -17.35
C GLU A 2 11.33 -21.91 -18.62
N LEU A 3 12.24 -21.69 -19.57
CA LEU A 3 11.92 -21.17 -20.89
C LEU A 3 11.58 -22.30 -21.86
N GLU A 4 10.73 -21.96 -22.83
CA GLU A 4 10.21 -22.76 -23.91
C GLU A 4 10.48 -22.05 -25.25
N VAL A 5 10.43 -22.80 -26.34
CA VAL A 5 10.47 -22.19 -27.68
C VAL A 5 9.28 -21.24 -27.83
N ASP A 6 9.50 -20.14 -28.54
CA ASP A 6 8.56 -19.01 -28.73
C ASP A 6 8.39 -18.04 -27.55
N ASP A 7 9.00 -18.31 -26.38
CA ASP A 7 9.04 -17.34 -25.30
C ASP A 7 9.76 -16.05 -25.69
N ARG A 8 9.38 -14.95 -25.04
CA ARG A 8 10.02 -13.65 -25.17
C ARG A 8 10.98 -13.41 -24.01
N ILE A 9 12.13 -12.84 -24.32
CA ILE A 9 13.10 -12.32 -23.35
C ILE A 9 13.27 -10.84 -23.63
N LEU A 10 13.06 -10.04 -22.61
CA LEU A 10 13.15 -8.59 -22.68
C LEU A 10 14.44 -8.15 -21.99
N LEU A 11 15.16 -7.22 -22.61
CA LEU A 11 16.45 -6.73 -22.14
C LEU A 11 16.44 -5.20 -22.10
N ASN A 12 17.21 -4.63 -21.17
CA ASN A 12 17.35 -3.18 -21.01
C ASN A 12 15.98 -2.50 -20.85
N ASN A 13 15.23 -2.90 -19.82
CA ASN A 13 13.87 -2.41 -19.54
C ASN A 13 12.90 -2.56 -20.73
N GLY A 14 12.99 -3.69 -21.45
CA GLY A 14 12.11 -3.97 -22.60
C GLY A 14 12.44 -3.21 -23.87
N LEU A 15 13.51 -2.41 -23.90
CA LEU A 15 13.95 -1.72 -25.12
C LEU A 15 14.49 -2.69 -26.19
N MET A 16 14.89 -3.88 -25.77
CA MET A 16 15.30 -4.96 -26.67
C MET A 16 14.43 -6.20 -26.42
N GLU A 17 14.05 -6.87 -27.50
CA GLU A 17 13.19 -8.05 -27.46
C GLU A 17 13.83 -9.19 -28.25
N PHE A 18 13.85 -10.36 -27.63
CA PHE A 18 14.41 -11.59 -28.18
C PHE A 18 13.36 -12.69 -28.10
N LYS A 19 13.26 -13.50 -29.15
CA LYS A 19 12.37 -14.66 -29.19
C LYS A 19 13.19 -15.93 -29.14
N VAL A 20 12.87 -16.83 -28.21
CA VAL A 20 13.54 -18.12 -28.06
C VAL A 20 13.24 -19.01 -29.27
N THR A 21 14.29 -19.46 -29.97
CA THR A 21 14.17 -20.35 -31.13
C THR A 21 14.55 -21.79 -30.81
N SER A 22 15.49 -21.99 -29.90
CA SER A 22 15.88 -23.32 -29.44
C SER A 22 16.62 -23.24 -28.11
N LEU A 23 16.61 -24.35 -27.37
CA LEU A 23 17.20 -24.46 -26.04
C LEU A 23 18.21 -25.61 -26.05
N THR A 24 19.36 -25.40 -25.41
CA THR A 24 20.29 -26.48 -25.03
C THR A 24 20.19 -26.72 -23.52
N GLU A 25 21.08 -27.55 -22.95
CA GLU A 25 21.13 -27.73 -21.50
C GLU A 25 21.53 -26.44 -20.76
N THR A 26 22.40 -25.62 -21.36
CA THR A 26 23.00 -24.44 -20.74
C THR A 26 22.64 -23.13 -21.43
N ASP A 27 22.27 -23.17 -22.71
CA ASP A 27 22.14 -21.98 -23.55
C ASP A 27 20.72 -21.82 -24.09
N VAL A 28 20.34 -20.56 -24.25
CA VAL A 28 19.08 -20.14 -24.88
C VAL A 28 19.43 -19.43 -26.18
N ILE A 29 19.08 -20.06 -27.30
CA ILE A 29 19.32 -19.49 -28.63
C ILE A 29 18.08 -18.67 -29.00
N CYS A 30 18.30 -17.40 -29.32
CA CYS A 30 17.23 -16.46 -29.61
C CYS A 30 17.42 -15.77 -30.96
N THR A 31 16.31 -15.36 -31.56
CA THR A 31 16.30 -14.37 -32.65
C THR A 31 15.97 -13.00 -32.09
N VAL A 32 16.73 -11.98 -32.50
CA VAL A 32 16.45 -10.58 -32.14
C VAL A 32 15.20 -10.12 -32.88
N ILE A 33 14.19 -9.70 -32.13
CA ILE A 33 12.96 -9.10 -32.65
C ILE A 33 13.10 -7.58 -32.66
N ILE A 34 13.57 -7.01 -31.55
CA ILE A 34 13.89 -5.59 -31.40
C ILE A 34 15.32 -5.49 -30.91
N GLY A 35 16.20 -4.97 -31.77
CA GLY A 35 17.61 -4.74 -31.45
C GLY A 35 17.84 -3.37 -30.81
N GLY A 36 19.08 -3.11 -30.43
CA GLY A 36 19.47 -1.87 -29.77
C GLY A 36 20.90 -1.92 -29.26
N GLU A 37 21.28 -0.88 -28.53
CA GLU A 37 22.56 -0.82 -27.83
C GLU A 37 22.44 -1.53 -26.48
N LEU A 38 23.32 -2.50 -26.24
CA LEU A 38 23.41 -3.23 -24.99
C LEU A 38 24.74 -2.88 -24.30
N SER A 39 24.66 -2.32 -23.11
CA SER A 39 25.82 -2.11 -22.24
C SER A 39 25.83 -3.11 -21.08
N ASP A 40 26.81 -2.99 -20.18
CA ASP A 40 26.97 -3.92 -19.07
C ASP A 40 25.80 -3.91 -18.09
N ARG A 41 25.52 -5.08 -17.49
CA ARG A 41 24.59 -5.29 -16.36
C ARG A 41 23.18 -4.74 -16.59
N LYS A 42 22.66 -4.88 -17.80
CA LYS A 42 21.26 -4.54 -18.11
C LYS A 42 20.29 -5.56 -17.53
N SER A 43 19.11 -5.07 -17.16
CA SER A 43 17.99 -5.87 -16.67
C SER A 43 17.53 -6.87 -17.72
N MET A 44 17.06 -8.02 -17.24
CA MET A 44 16.39 -9.03 -18.03
C MET A 44 15.01 -9.28 -17.42
N SER A 45 14.03 -9.44 -18.30
CA SER A 45 12.64 -9.68 -17.95
C SER A 45 12.13 -10.88 -18.75
N PHE A 46 11.26 -11.67 -18.12
CA PHE A 46 10.80 -12.96 -18.65
C PHE A 46 9.27 -13.03 -18.57
N PRO A 47 8.56 -12.36 -19.51
CA PRO A 47 7.11 -12.28 -19.50
C PRO A 47 6.43 -13.64 -19.37
N ASN A 48 5.42 -13.69 -18.49
CA ASN A 48 4.60 -14.88 -18.22
C ASN A 48 5.37 -16.08 -17.66
N LYS A 49 6.56 -15.87 -17.06
CA LYS A 49 7.31 -16.93 -16.38
C LYS A 49 7.43 -16.68 -14.89
N VAL A 50 7.37 -17.76 -14.12
CA VAL A 50 7.72 -17.80 -12.70
C VAL A 50 9.06 -18.52 -12.59
N LEU A 51 10.11 -17.78 -12.29
CA LEU A 51 11.44 -18.35 -12.13
C LEU A 51 11.55 -19.07 -10.78
N LYS A 52 12.00 -20.33 -10.79
CA LYS A 52 12.14 -21.13 -9.56
C LYS A 52 13.53 -20.92 -8.97
N GLN A 53 13.75 -19.71 -8.46
CA GLN A 53 14.96 -19.35 -7.73
C GLN A 53 14.65 -19.10 -6.26
N ALA A 54 15.68 -19.14 -5.42
CA ALA A 54 15.56 -18.67 -4.04
C ALA A 54 15.14 -17.19 -4.08
N TYR A 55 14.04 -16.86 -3.39
CA TYR A 55 13.49 -15.51 -3.44
C TYR A 55 14.43 -14.49 -2.77
N LEU A 56 15.04 -14.85 -1.65
CA LEU A 56 16.01 -14.01 -0.94
C LEU A 56 17.45 -14.31 -1.39
N SER A 57 18.10 -13.32 -1.99
CA SER A 57 19.55 -13.34 -2.19
C SER A 57 20.29 -13.11 -0.88
N GLU A 58 21.62 -13.35 -0.87
CA GLU A 58 22.44 -13.02 0.29
C GLU A 58 22.50 -11.50 0.57
N GLN A 59 22.40 -10.67 -0.47
CA GLN A 59 22.30 -9.22 -0.31
C GLN A 59 20.98 -8.83 0.36
N ASP A 60 19.84 -9.38 -0.10
CA ASP A 60 18.54 -9.09 0.50
C ASP A 60 18.51 -9.45 1.99
N LYS A 61 19.12 -10.58 2.37
CA LYS A 61 19.24 -10.97 3.78
C LYS A 61 20.04 -9.96 4.59
N GLN A 62 21.16 -9.46 4.06
CA GLN A 62 21.97 -8.43 4.73
C GLN A 62 21.20 -7.12 4.88
N ASP A 63 20.47 -6.69 3.84
CA ASP A 63 19.67 -5.47 3.89
C ASP A 63 18.49 -5.60 4.87
N ILE A 64 17.87 -6.78 4.95
CA ILE A 64 16.83 -7.07 5.96
C ILE A 64 17.42 -7.00 7.38
N LEU A 65 18.60 -7.59 7.61
CA LEU A 65 19.26 -7.51 8.93
C LEU A 65 19.56 -6.05 9.31
N PHE A 66 20.08 -5.26 8.38
CA PHE A 66 20.28 -3.83 8.57
C PHE A 66 18.96 -3.10 8.89
N GLY A 67 17.87 -3.43 8.19
CA GLY A 67 16.54 -2.89 8.49
C GLY A 67 16.04 -3.25 9.89
N ILE A 68 16.29 -4.48 10.35
CA ILE A 68 15.97 -4.92 11.72
C ILE A 68 16.74 -4.09 12.75
N GLU A 69 18.04 -3.91 12.55
CA GLU A 69 18.90 -3.10 13.44
C GLU A 69 18.43 -1.64 13.56
N ASN A 70 17.83 -1.10 12.49
CA ASN A 70 17.32 0.27 12.43
C ASN A 70 15.82 0.40 12.77
N ASP A 71 15.20 -0.68 13.28
CA ASP A 71 13.78 -0.73 13.68
C ASP A 71 12.79 -0.24 12.60
N VAL A 72 13.04 -0.53 11.32
CA VAL A 72 12.16 -0.04 10.23
C VAL A 72 10.72 -0.53 10.38
N GLU A 73 9.75 0.30 9.97
CA GLU A 73 8.33 -0.08 10.01
C GLU A 73 7.94 -1.08 8.94
N PHE A 74 8.50 -0.91 7.74
CA PHE A 74 8.10 -1.62 6.54
C PHE A 74 9.31 -2.17 5.78
N ILE A 75 9.16 -3.34 5.17
CA ILE A 75 10.05 -3.87 4.14
C ILE A 75 9.25 -3.98 2.85
N ALA A 76 9.72 -3.33 1.78
CA ALA A 76 9.14 -3.48 0.44
C ALA A 76 9.85 -4.61 -0.30
N CYS A 77 9.09 -5.66 -0.63
CA CYS A 77 9.61 -6.93 -1.15
C CYS A 77 9.52 -6.91 -2.68
N SER A 78 10.65 -6.90 -3.38
CA SER A 78 10.68 -6.80 -4.86
C SER A 78 10.25 -8.09 -5.56
N PHE A 79 9.62 -7.97 -6.72
CA PHE A 79 9.24 -9.05 -7.62
C PHE A 79 8.41 -10.17 -6.97
N VAL A 80 7.56 -9.83 -5.99
CA VAL A 80 6.68 -10.82 -5.35
C VAL A 80 5.70 -11.36 -6.39
N SER A 81 5.79 -12.67 -6.62
CA SER A 81 5.06 -13.37 -7.68
C SER A 81 4.10 -14.41 -7.14
N GLN A 82 4.30 -14.85 -5.89
CA GLN A 82 3.51 -15.90 -5.24
C GLN A 82 3.53 -15.74 -3.73
N LYS A 83 2.59 -16.40 -3.05
CA LYS A 83 2.52 -16.45 -1.59
C LYS A 83 3.83 -16.89 -0.92
N LYS A 84 4.56 -17.84 -1.52
CA LYS A 84 5.78 -18.43 -0.95
C LYS A 84 6.89 -17.40 -0.70
N ASP A 85 7.01 -16.41 -1.57
CA ASP A 85 8.04 -15.37 -1.52
C ASP A 85 7.96 -14.58 -0.20
N LEU A 86 6.75 -14.23 0.23
CA LEU A 86 6.50 -13.55 1.50
C LEU A 86 6.69 -14.46 2.71
N LEU A 87 6.39 -15.75 2.58
CA LEU A 87 6.67 -16.73 3.64
C LEU A 87 8.18 -16.86 3.89
N ASP A 88 9.00 -16.85 2.84
CA ASP A 88 10.47 -16.88 2.99
C ASP A 88 10.99 -15.67 3.78
N ILE A 89 10.46 -14.47 3.51
CA ILE A 89 10.82 -13.27 4.29
C ILE A 89 10.33 -13.40 5.74
N LYS A 90 9.09 -13.84 5.96
CA LYS A 90 8.55 -14.00 7.33
C LYS A 90 9.35 -15.01 8.14
N ASP A 91 9.74 -16.13 7.54
CA ASP A 91 10.57 -17.14 8.20
C ASP A 91 11.94 -16.57 8.56
N PHE A 92 12.55 -15.77 7.66
CA PHE A 92 13.81 -15.08 7.93
C PHE A 92 13.68 -14.03 9.05
N LEU A 93 12.64 -13.20 9.02
CA LEU A 93 12.36 -12.21 10.08
C LEU A 93 12.13 -12.91 11.43
N LYS A 94 11.37 -14.01 11.44
CA LYS A 94 11.10 -14.81 12.64
C LYS A 94 12.36 -15.43 13.22
N ALA A 95 13.26 -15.95 12.37
CA ALA A 95 14.54 -16.50 12.79
C ALA A 95 15.45 -15.43 13.45
N ASN A 96 15.25 -14.15 13.09
CA ASN A 96 15.98 -13.01 13.65
C ASN A 96 15.17 -12.22 14.70
N HIS A 97 14.11 -12.82 15.27
CA HIS A 97 13.28 -12.21 16.31
C HIS A 97 12.60 -10.87 15.94
N ALA A 98 12.44 -10.61 14.64
CA ALA A 98 11.84 -9.39 14.11
C ALA A 98 10.36 -9.61 13.77
N HIS A 99 9.48 -9.50 14.76
CA HIS A 99 8.04 -9.81 14.58
C HIS A 99 7.17 -8.59 14.23
N ASN A 100 7.72 -7.38 14.33
CA ASN A 100 6.96 -6.13 14.26
C ASN A 100 7.29 -5.30 13.02
N ILE A 101 7.66 -5.92 11.90
CA ILE A 101 7.90 -5.24 10.61
C ILE A 101 6.79 -5.64 9.64
N ASP A 102 6.11 -4.66 9.05
CA ASP A 102 5.04 -4.87 8.08
C ASP A 102 5.66 -5.15 6.69
N LEU A 103 5.10 -6.09 5.93
CA LEU A 103 5.57 -6.39 4.57
C LEU A 103 4.74 -5.67 3.51
N ILE A 104 5.40 -5.01 2.56
CA ILE A 104 4.79 -4.40 1.38
C ILE A 104 5.22 -5.19 0.13
N ALA A 105 4.32 -6.00 -0.44
CA ALA A 105 4.64 -6.77 -1.63
C ALA A 105 4.68 -5.85 -2.87
N LYS A 106 5.82 -5.77 -3.56
CA LYS A 106 5.92 -5.05 -4.83
C LYS A 106 5.43 -5.95 -5.96
N ILE A 107 4.34 -5.55 -6.59
CA ILE A 107 3.71 -6.25 -7.71
C ILE A 107 4.28 -5.64 -8.99
N GLU A 108 5.10 -6.42 -9.69
CA GLU A 108 5.97 -5.96 -10.79
C GLU A 108 5.89 -6.84 -12.03
N ASN A 109 5.12 -7.94 -11.99
CA ASN A 109 4.97 -8.87 -13.11
C ASN A 109 3.57 -9.50 -13.14
N ARG A 110 3.26 -10.24 -14.21
CA ARG A 110 1.96 -10.90 -14.40
C ARG A 110 1.59 -11.84 -13.26
N SER A 111 2.52 -12.67 -12.82
CA SER A 111 2.30 -13.66 -11.78
C SER A 111 1.86 -13.03 -10.47
N GLY A 112 2.48 -11.90 -10.08
CA GLY A 112 2.07 -11.14 -8.90
C GLY A 112 0.67 -10.54 -9.02
N VAL A 113 0.25 -10.15 -10.24
CA VAL A 113 -1.13 -9.67 -10.50
C VAL A 113 -2.13 -10.82 -10.36
N ASP A 114 -1.84 -11.97 -10.96
CA ASP A 114 -2.72 -13.14 -10.98
C ASP A 114 -2.89 -13.74 -9.57
N ASN A 115 -1.83 -13.73 -8.78
CA ASN A 115 -1.78 -14.28 -7.41
C ASN A 115 -2.10 -13.23 -6.32
N ILE A 116 -2.63 -12.06 -6.68
CA ILE A 116 -2.74 -10.94 -5.73
C ILE A 116 -3.51 -11.26 -4.45
N GLN A 117 -4.52 -12.13 -4.51
CA GLN A 117 -5.33 -12.49 -3.34
C GLN A 117 -4.51 -13.29 -2.31
N GLU A 118 -3.79 -14.32 -2.74
CA GLU A 118 -2.95 -15.13 -1.85
C GLU A 118 -1.73 -14.37 -1.34
N ILE A 119 -1.18 -13.45 -2.15
CA ILE A 119 -0.11 -12.53 -1.74
C ILE A 119 -0.62 -11.62 -0.62
N CYS A 120 -1.84 -11.09 -0.76
CA CYS A 120 -2.47 -10.25 0.26
C CYS A 120 -2.70 -10.98 1.58
N ASP A 121 -2.85 -12.30 1.58
CA ASP A 121 -2.96 -13.05 2.85
C ASP A 121 -1.68 -12.94 3.67
N GLU A 122 -0.53 -12.75 3.02
CA GLU A 122 0.78 -12.78 3.66
C GLU A 122 1.48 -11.40 3.77
N CYS A 123 0.93 -10.32 3.25
CA CYS A 123 1.50 -8.96 3.40
C CYS A 123 0.57 -7.99 4.14
N ASP A 124 1.09 -6.82 4.51
CA ASP A 124 0.35 -5.72 5.15
C ASP A 124 -0.07 -4.62 4.16
N GLY A 125 0.50 -4.68 2.95
CA GLY A 125 0.19 -3.82 1.84
C GLY A 125 0.85 -4.28 0.56
N ILE A 126 0.54 -3.59 -0.52
CA ILE A 126 1.18 -3.77 -1.81
C ILE A 126 1.72 -2.45 -2.34
N MET A 127 2.70 -2.55 -3.23
CA MET A 127 3.21 -1.45 -4.02
C MET A 127 3.08 -1.84 -5.50
N ILE A 128 2.43 -1.00 -6.29
CA ILE A 128 2.27 -1.23 -7.74
C ILE A 128 3.50 -0.63 -8.42
N GLY A 129 4.45 -1.48 -8.82
CA GLY A 129 5.69 -1.09 -9.48
C GLY A 129 5.47 -0.94 -10.99
N ARG A 130 4.95 0.22 -11.41
CA ARG A 130 4.49 0.44 -12.79
C ARG A 130 5.61 0.41 -13.83
N GLY A 131 6.81 0.88 -13.47
CA GLY A 131 7.99 0.81 -14.33
C GLY A 131 8.34 -0.64 -14.71
N ASP A 132 8.60 -1.49 -13.72
CA ASP A 132 8.92 -2.91 -13.94
C ASP A 132 7.74 -3.67 -14.57
N MET A 133 6.51 -3.39 -14.12
CA MET A 133 5.31 -4.01 -14.67
C MET A 133 5.11 -3.66 -16.14
N GLY A 134 5.41 -2.43 -16.55
CA GLY A 134 5.29 -2.01 -17.95
C GLY A 134 6.33 -2.61 -18.89
N VAL A 135 7.37 -3.25 -18.33
CA VAL A 135 8.29 -4.10 -19.09
C VAL A 135 7.68 -5.49 -19.29
N GLU A 136 7.14 -6.09 -18.23
CA GLU A 136 6.66 -7.48 -18.21
C GLU A 136 5.26 -7.68 -18.81
N ILE A 137 4.41 -6.64 -18.77
CA ILE A 137 3.00 -6.68 -19.14
C ILE A 137 2.72 -5.67 -20.26
N PRO A 138 1.88 -6.00 -21.27
CA PRO A 138 1.47 -5.04 -22.28
C PRO A 138 0.96 -3.72 -21.67
N TYR A 139 1.52 -2.60 -22.11
CA TYR A 139 1.29 -1.29 -21.48
C TYR A 139 -0.18 -0.87 -21.53
N GLU A 140 -0.95 -1.35 -22.52
CA GLU A 140 -2.38 -1.10 -22.66
C GLU A 140 -3.23 -1.76 -21.55
N GLU A 141 -2.71 -2.79 -20.88
CA GLU A 141 -3.40 -3.45 -19.77
C GLU A 141 -3.16 -2.77 -18.42
N LEU A 142 -2.02 -2.07 -18.26
CA LEU A 142 -1.58 -1.50 -16.98
C LEU A 142 -2.65 -0.61 -16.30
N PRO A 143 -3.38 0.29 -17.01
CA PRO A 143 -4.39 1.11 -16.38
C PRO A 143 -5.52 0.29 -15.73
N ALA A 144 -5.91 -0.83 -16.35
CA ALA A 144 -6.94 -1.71 -15.81
C ALA A 144 -6.40 -2.53 -14.62
N ILE A 145 -5.18 -3.04 -14.73
CA ILE A 145 -4.51 -3.79 -13.67
C ILE A 145 -4.33 -2.93 -12.41
N GLN A 146 -3.88 -1.68 -12.54
CA GLN A 146 -3.74 -0.78 -11.40
C GLN A 146 -5.06 -0.63 -10.64
N LYS A 147 -6.17 -0.39 -11.35
CA LYS A 147 -7.50 -0.25 -10.75
C LYS A 147 -7.96 -1.52 -10.04
N TYR A 148 -7.70 -2.67 -10.66
CA TYR A 148 -7.99 -3.98 -10.11
C TYR A 148 -7.20 -4.23 -8.82
N LEU A 149 -5.87 -4.01 -8.83
CA LEU A 149 -5.00 -4.20 -7.66
C LEU A 149 -5.41 -3.26 -6.52
N ILE A 150 -5.62 -1.97 -6.79
CA ILE A 150 -6.06 -0.99 -5.78
C ILE A 150 -7.37 -1.44 -5.14
N THR A 151 -8.37 -1.79 -5.95
CA THR A 151 -9.69 -2.17 -5.44
C THR A 151 -9.63 -3.44 -4.61
N THR A 152 -8.97 -4.48 -5.13
CA THR A 152 -8.84 -5.78 -4.47
C THR A 152 -8.13 -5.63 -3.12
N CYS A 153 -6.93 -5.06 -3.10
CA CYS A 153 -6.12 -4.93 -1.89
C CYS A 153 -6.79 -4.03 -0.85
N ARG A 154 -7.40 -2.91 -1.28
CA ARG A 154 -8.17 -2.04 -0.38
C ARG A 154 -9.32 -2.81 0.26
N MET A 155 -10.12 -3.56 -0.49
CA MET A 155 -11.23 -4.34 0.08
C MET A 155 -10.76 -5.45 1.03
N LEU A 156 -9.55 -5.97 0.83
CA LEU A 156 -8.88 -6.87 1.79
C LEU A 156 -8.31 -6.15 3.04
N GLY A 157 -8.44 -4.83 3.14
CA GLY A 157 -7.92 -4.04 4.27
C GLY A 157 -6.41 -3.82 4.22
N LYS A 158 -5.80 -4.03 3.04
CA LYS A 158 -4.36 -3.84 2.80
C LYS A 158 -4.10 -2.42 2.32
N ARG A 159 -2.91 -1.92 2.62
CA ARG A 159 -2.43 -0.63 2.07
C ARG A 159 -2.06 -0.83 0.60
N VAL A 160 -2.25 0.20 -0.21
CA VAL A 160 -1.83 0.17 -1.62
C VAL A 160 -1.04 1.42 -1.91
N ILE A 161 0.17 1.26 -2.40
CA ILE A 161 1.04 2.35 -2.82
C ILE A 161 1.11 2.32 -4.35
N THR A 162 0.75 3.43 -4.99
CA THR A 162 1.00 3.59 -6.44
C THR A 162 2.38 4.23 -6.61
N ALA A 163 3.28 3.54 -7.31
CA ALA A 163 4.71 3.87 -7.33
C ALA A 163 5.26 4.02 -8.75
N THR A 164 6.46 4.63 -8.82
CA THR A 164 7.28 4.91 -10.02
C THR A 164 6.64 5.91 -11.00
N GLU A 165 7.45 6.79 -11.59
CA GLU A 165 7.06 7.71 -12.67
C GLU A 165 5.82 8.57 -12.36
N MET A 166 5.64 8.98 -11.10
CA MET A 166 4.48 9.79 -10.71
C MET A 166 4.66 11.25 -11.14
N LEU A 167 5.83 11.85 -10.86
CA LEU A 167 6.18 13.22 -11.25
C LEU A 167 7.61 13.27 -11.82
N GLU A 168 8.01 12.27 -12.61
CA GLU A 168 9.39 12.05 -13.12
C GLU A 168 10.05 13.32 -13.69
N SER A 169 9.30 14.13 -14.43
CA SER A 169 9.79 15.38 -15.03
C SER A 169 10.30 16.37 -13.97
N MET A 170 9.84 16.27 -12.73
CA MET A 170 10.25 17.11 -11.61
C MET A 170 11.63 16.80 -11.05
N ILE A 171 12.28 15.72 -11.49
CA ILE A 171 13.73 15.52 -11.29
C ILE A 171 14.50 16.72 -11.86
N TYR A 172 14.06 17.23 -13.02
CA TYR A 172 14.76 18.29 -13.75
C TYR A 172 14.00 19.61 -13.81
N ASN A 173 12.68 19.60 -13.62
CA ASN A 173 11.81 20.76 -13.80
C ASN A 173 11.08 21.16 -12.50
N PRO A 174 10.82 22.45 -12.27
CA PRO A 174 10.15 22.91 -11.05
C PRO A 174 8.63 22.64 -11.02
N ARG A 175 8.05 22.12 -12.12
CA ARG A 175 6.62 21.83 -12.25
C ARG A 175 6.40 20.53 -13.01
N PRO A 176 5.38 19.76 -12.66
CA PRO A 176 5.05 18.54 -13.38
C PRO A 176 4.32 18.85 -14.70
N THR A 177 4.32 17.88 -15.58
CA THR A 177 3.55 17.89 -16.83
C THR A 177 2.06 17.69 -16.57
N ARG A 178 1.23 18.02 -17.57
CA ARG A 178 -0.22 17.76 -17.49
C ARG A 178 -0.55 16.27 -17.40
N ALA A 179 0.25 15.43 -18.03
CA ALA A 179 0.08 13.97 -18.00
C ALA A 179 0.32 13.42 -16.59
N GLU A 180 1.42 13.80 -15.96
CA GLU A 180 1.76 13.43 -14.57
C GLU A 180 0.70 13.92 -13.57
N ILE A 181 0.24 15.17 -13.71
CA ILE A 181 -0.85 15.69 -12.86
C ILE A 181 -2.11 14.80 -12.97
N SER A 182 -2.48 14.44 -14.19
CA SER A 182 -3.63 13.57 -14.45
C SER A 182 -3.41 12.16 -13.91
N ASP A 183 -2.20 11.61 -14.04
CA ASP A 183 -1.85 10.27 -13.57
C ASP A 183 -1.96 10.17 -12.03
N VAL A 184 -1.32 11.12 -11.32
CA VAL A 184 -1.43 11.23 -9.85
C VAL A 184 -2.90 11.34 -9.41
N ALA A 185 -3.68 12.22 -10.06
CA ALA A 185 -5.09 12.38 -9.74
C ALA A 185 -5.89 11.09 -9.98
N ASN A 186 -5.60 10.34 -11.04
CA ASN A 186 -6.29 9.08 -11.32
C ASN A 186 -5.95 7.99 -10.29
N ALA A 187 -4.71 7.89 -9.83
CA ALA A 187 -4.34 6.99 -8.74
C ALA A 187 -5.13 7.29 -7.44
N VAL A 188 -5.33 8.59 -7.14
CA VAL A 188 -6.17 9.05 -6.02
C VAL A 188 -7.65 8.71 -6.26
N TYR A 189 -8.18 8.93 -7.47
CA TYR A 189 -9.54 8.53 -7.82
C TYR A 189 -9.77 7.03 -7.68
N ASP A 190 -8.79 6.21 -8.05
CA ASP A 190 -8.83 4.75 -7.88
C ASP A 190 -8.86 4.35 -6.40
N GLY A 191 -8.31 5.22 -5.55
CA GLY A 191 -8.36 5.12 -4.10
C GLY A 191 -7.14 4.42 -3.52
N THR A 192 -5.97 4.63 -4.14
CA THR A 192 -4.67 4.28 -3.55
C THR A 192 -4.56 4.78 -2.11
N SER A 193 -3.81 4.08 -1.26
CA SER A 193 -3.56 4.56 0.11
C SER A 193 -2.45 5.61 0.16
N ALA A 194 -1.45 5.48 -0.71
CA ALA A 194 -0.36 6.42 -0.86
C ALA A 194 0.12 6.48 -2.32
N ILE A 195 0.87 7.53 -2.60
CA ILE A 195 1.52 7.83 -3.88
C ILE A 195 3.01 8.09 -3.59
N MET A 196 3.90 7.52 -4.39
CA MET A 196 5.33 7.48 -4.08
C MET A 196 6.14 8.36 -5.04
N LEU A 197 7.13 9.07 -4.50
CA LEU A 197 8.19 9.74 -5.25
C LEU A 197 9.46 8.89 -5.16
N SER A 198 10.22 8.81 -6.24
CA SER A 198 11.46 8.05 -6.36
C SER A 198 12.64 8.99 -6.60
N GLY A 199 13.04 9.17 -7.86
CA GLY A 199 14.16 10.04 -8.24
C GLY A 199 13.89 11.51 -7.92
N GLU A 200 12.62 11.93 -7.95
CA GLU A 200 12.19 13.30 -7.71
C GLU A 200 12.68 13.83 -6.36
N THR A 201 12.67 12.99 -5.33
CA THR A 201 13.11 13.33 -3.96
C THR A 201 14.51 12.84 -3.63
N ALA A 202 14.96 11.73 -4.24
CA ALA A 202 16.26 11.13 -3.93
C ALA A 202 17.43 11.86 -4.57
N VAL A 203 17.30 12.27 -5.84
CA VAL A 203 18.37 12.89 -6.64
C VAL A 203 17.92 14.12 -7.43
N GLY A 204 16.63 14.45 -7.38
CA GLY A 204 16.02 15.53 -8.15
C GLY A 204 16.45 16.93 -7.70
N LYS A 205 16.31 17.89 -8.61
CA LYS A 205 16.63 19.32 -8.36
C LYS A 205 15.58 20.03 -7.50
N TYR A 206 14.35 19.47 -7.42
CA TYR A 206 13.20 20.12 -6.80
C TYR A 206 12.44 19.20 -5.80
N PRO A 207 13.13 18.56 -4.84
CA PRO A 207 12.53 17.53 -3.98
C PRO A 207 11.35 18.05 -3.15
N VAL A 208 11.48 19.25 -2.57
CA VAL A 208 10.42 19.89 -1.77
C VAL A 208 9.22 20.24 -2.64
N ASN A 209 9.45 20.78 -3.85
CA ASN A 209 8.35 21.12 -4.77
C ASN A 209 7.64 19.89 -5.31
N ALA A 210 8.34 18.76 -5.50
CA ALA A 210 7.72 17.50 -5.90
C ALA A 210 6.74 17.01 -4.83
N VAL A 211 7.12 17.04 -3.55
CA VAL A 211 6.23 16.71 -2.42
C VAL A 211 5.05 17.69 -2.35
N GLU A 212 5.30 19.00 -2.46
CA GLU A 212 4.24 20.02 -2.45
C GLU A 212 3.25 19.83 -3.62
N ALA A 213 3.75 19.57 -4.83
CA ALA A 213 2.92 19.32 -6.00
C ALA A 213 2.06 18.07 -5.79
N MET A 214 2.67 16.97 -5.34
CA MET A 214 1.97 15.72 -5.04
C MET A 214 0.84 15.93 -4.02
N ALA A 215 1.12 16.61 -2.91
CA ALA A 215 0.15 16.90 -1.87
C ALA A 215 -1.00 17.78 -2.37
N ARG A 216 -0.71 18.82 -3.16
CA ARG A 216 -1.72 19.71 -3.73
C ARG A 216 -2.64 19.00 -4.72
N ILE A 217 -2.08 18.11 -5.56
CA ILE A 217 -2.87 17.31 -6.50
C ILE A 217 -3.79 16.35 -5.74
N ALA A 218 -3.25 15.63 -4.75
CA ALA A 218 -4.02 14.71 -3.93
C ALA A 218 -5.17 15.42 -3.21
N SER A 219 -4.87 16.47 -2.44
CA SER A 219 -5.89 17.23 -1.70
C SER A 219 -6.98 17.81 -2.60
N LYS A 220 -6.61 18.38 -3.76
CA LYS A 220 -7.59 18.89 -4.73
C LYS A 220 -8.47 17.77 -5.29
N THR A 221 -7.89 16.61 -5.56
CA THR A 221 -8.60 15.45 -6.13
C THR A 221 -9.56 14.84 -5.12
N GLU A 222 -9.13 14.66 -3.87
CA GLU A 222 -9.95 14.14 -2.78
C GLU A 222 -11.19 15.01 -2.54
N GLY A 223 -11.03 16.35 -2.58
CA GLY A 223 -12.15 17.29 -2.48
C GLY A 223 -13.19 17.20 -3.62
N CYS A 224 -12.87 16.50 -4.72
CA CYS A 224 -13.78 16.25 -5.83
C CYS A 224 -14.48 14.88 -5.77
N ILE A 225 -14.18 14.04 -4.77
CA ILE A 225 -14.75 12.70 -4.64
C ILE A 225 -16.00 12.73 -3.75
N HIS A 226 -17.11 12.22 -4.27
CA HIS A 226 -18.33 11.98 -3.47
C HIS A 226 -18.22 10.68 -2.65
N TYR A 227 -17.45 10.71 -1.57
CA TYR A 227 -17.14 9.52 -0.75
C TYR A 227 -18.38 8.84 -0.16
N ALA A 228 -19.37 9.58 0.34
CA ALA A 228 -20.61 8.98 0.86
C ALA A 228 -21.33 8.14 -0.22
N LYS A 229 -21.45 8.67 -1.44
CA LYS A 229 -22.03 7.94 -2.57
C LYS A 229 -21.19 6.73 -2.99
N ARG A 230 -19.87 6.86 -2.95
CA ARG A 230 -18.94 5.75 -3.24
C ARG A 230 -19.06 4.64 -2.21
N PHE A 231 -19.13 4.98 -0.93
CA PHE A 231 -19.33 4.04 0.18
C PHE A 231 -20.62 3.23 0.01
N LEU A 232 -21.76 3.90 -0.21
CA LEU A 232 -23.06 3.26 -0.39
C LEU A 232 -23.15 2.33 -1.61
N LYS A 233 -22.30 2.57 -2.63
CA LYS A 233 -22.25 1.79 -3.86
C LYS A 233 -21.14 0.75 -3.88
N ALA A 234 -20.31 0.68 -2.85
CA ALA A 234 -19.19 -0.24 -2.81
C ALA A 234 -19.72 -1.69 -2.73
N GLU A 235 -19.29 -2.53 -3.65
CA GLU A 235 -19.51 -3.96 -3.54
C GLU A 235 -18.59 -4.52 -2.46
N PHE A 236 -19.15 -4.84 -1.30
CA PHE A 236 -18.41 -5.36 -0.16
C PHE A 236 -19.17 -6.47 0.54
N LYS A 237 -18.48 -7.57 0.83
CA LYS A 237 -19.03 -8.70 1.60
C LYS A 237 -18.40 -8.72 2.98
N ILE A 238 -19.24 -8.65 4.01
CA ILE A 238 -18.83 -8.83 5.40
C ILE A 238 -18.44 -10.30 5.59
N ARG A 239 -17.19 -10.55 6.02
CA ARG A 239 -16.67 -11.92 6.25
C ARG A 239 -16.48 -12.26 7.73
N ASN A 240 -16.31 -11.24 8.58
CA ASN A 240 -16.04 -11.41 10.01
C ASN A 240 -16.52 -10.19 10.81
N THR A 241 -16.39 -10.26 12.13
CA THR A 241 -16.82 -9.18 13.04
C THR A 241 -16.09 -7.86 12.79
N VAL A 242 -14.79 -7.89 12.50
CA VAL A 242 -14.01 -6.67 12.22
C VAL A 242 -14.54 -6.00 10.95
N ASP A 243 -14.86 -6.76 9.91
CA ASP A 243 -15.51 -6.25 8.70
C ASP A 243 -16.84 -5.56 9.02
N ALA A 244 -17.69 -6.21 9.83
CA ALA A 244 -19.00 -5.69 10.21
C ALA A 244 -18.88 -4.40 11.01
N ILE A 245 -18.01 -4.37 12.02
CA ILE A 245 -17.81 -3.20 12.89
C ILE A 245 -17.20 -2.05 12.10
N SER A 246 -16.15 -2.28 11.30
CA SER A 246 -15.54 -1.21 10.52
C SER A 246 -16.50 -0.62 9.47
N HIS A 247 -17.32 -1.45 8.82
CA HIS A 247 -18.34 -0.98 7.89
C HIS A 247 -19.44 -0.19 8.61
N ALA A 248 -19.96 -0.72 9.73
CA ALA A 248 -20.98 -0.05 10.53
C ALA A 248 -20.50 1.29 11.10
N THR A 249 -19.24 1.37 11.55
CA THR A 249 -18.60 2.62 11.98
C THR A 249 -18.64 3.68 10.88
N CYS A 250 -18.26 3.32 9.64
CA CYS A 250 -18.27 4.26 8.52
C CYS A 250 -19.70 4.68 8.14
N GLY A 251 -20.63 3.71 8.02
CA GLY A 251 -22.02 4.00 7.69
C GLY A 251 -22.67 4.90 8.73
N MET A 252 -22.51 4.58 10.02
CA MET A 252 -23.06 5.39 11.10
C MET A 252 -22.44 6.78 11.15
N ALA A 253 -21.13 6.93 10.92
CA ALA A 253 -20.47 8.23 10.85
C ALA A 253 -21.04 9.11 9.73
N ILE A 254 -21.35 8.52 8.57
CA ILE A 254 -22.02 9.21 7.45
C ILE A 254 -23.46 9.59 7.84
N ASP A 255 -24.24 8.65 8.36
CA ASP A 255 -25.67 8.83 8.63
C ASP A 255 -25.95 9.90 9.70
N ILE A 256 -25.08 10.00 10.70
CA ILE A 256 -25.25 11.00 11.77
C ILE A 256 -24.52 12.31 11.49
N GLU A 257 -23.82 12.43 10.36
CA GLU A 257 -22.95 13.56 10.01
C GLU A 257 -21.85 13.80 11.07
N ALA A 258 -21.18 12.73 11.49
CA ALA A 258 -20.06 12.80 12.42
C ALA A 258 -18.92 13.65 11.86
N LYS A 259 -18.24 14.40 12.73
CA LYS A 259 -17.06 15.19 12.37
C LYS A 259 -15.77 14.39 12.42
N ALA A 260 -15.76 13.28 13.17
CA ALA A 260 -14.58 12.44 13.30
C ALA A 260 -14.95 10.99 13.62
N ILE A 261 -14.06 10.09 13.22
CA ILE A 261 -14.02 8.71 13.69
C ILE A 261 -12.75 8.56 14.55
N ALA A 262 -12.92 8.22 15.82
CA ALA A 262 -11.82 7.89 16.71
C ALA A 262 -11.63 6.36 16.74
N VAL A 263 -10.44 5.88 16.41
CA VAL A 263 -10.14 4.44 16.35
C VAL A 263 -9.04 4.10 17.34
N CYS A 264 -9.40 3.42 18.43
CA CYS A 264 -8.42 2.91 19.39
C CYS A 264 -7.92 1.54 18.91
N SER A 265 -6.61 1.41 18.64
CA SER A 265 -6.05 0.20 18.04
C SER A 265 -4.58 -0.01 18.38
N LEU A 266 -4.28 -1.07 19.13
CA LEU A 266 -2.90 -1.44 19.50
C LEU A 266 -2.01 -1.77 18.30
N SER A 267 -2.50 -2.55 17.33
CA SER A 267 -1.74 -2.96 16.13
C SER A 267 -2.06 -2.13 14.88
N GLY A 268 -2.85 -1.07 15.03
CA GLY A 268 -3.36 -0.26 13.90
C GLY A 268 -4.35 -0.96 12.95
N THR A 269 -4.60 -2.26 13.11
CA THR A 269 -5.46 -3.04 12.19
C THR A 269 -6.87 -2.47 12.08
N THR A 270 -7.50 -2.09 13.19
CA THR A 270 -8.85 -1.51 13.15
C THR A 270 -8.89 -0.22 12.35
N ALA A 271 -7.89 0.65 12.52
CA ALA A 271 -7.84 1.92 11.80
C ALA A 271 -7.70 1.70 10.28
N ARG A 272 -6.91 0.70 9.85
CA ARG A 272 -6.84 0.31 8.43
C ARG A 272 -8.16 -0.23 7.91
N MET A 273 -8.83 -1.07 8.69
CA MET A 273 -10.11 -1.70 8.31
C MET A 273 -11.24 -0.68 8.20
N VAL A 274 -11.21 0.40 8.98
CA VAL A 274 -12.09 1.57 8.82
C VAL A 274 -11.67 2.39 7.58
N SER A 275 -10.39 2.75 7.49
CA SER A 275 -9.81 3.56 6.40
C SER A 275 -10.08 3.00 5.00
N ARG A 276 -10.11 1.67 4.84
CA ARG A 276 -10.32 1.03 3.54
C ARG A 276 -11.62 1.41 2.85
N PHE A 277 -12.64 1.81 3.62
CA PHE A 277 -13.94 2.21 3.10
C PHE A 277 -13.98 3.63 2.56
N ARG A 278 -12.90 4.41 2.77
CA ARG A 278 -12.78 5.79 2.31
C ARG A 278 -13.97 6.65 2.76
N CYS A 279 -14.26 6.59 4.06
CA CYS A 279 -15.32 7.41 4.67
C CYS A 279 -15.03 8.90 4.45
N PRO A 280 -16.04 9.78 4.19
CA PRO A 280 -15.86 11.23 4.10
C PRO A 280 -15.50 11.93 5.42
N VAL A 281 -15.17 11.17 6.46
CA VAL A 281 -14.98 11.67 7.83
C VAL A 281 -13.54 11.40 8.25
N ASP A 282 -12.89 12.40 8.84
CA ASP A 282 -11.51 12.30 9.33
C ASP A 282 -11.37 11.18 10.37
N ILE A 283 -10.30 10.39 10.27
CA ILE A 283 -10.04 9.26 11.16
C ILE A 283 -8.85 9.59 12.06
N VAL A 284 -9.05 9.57 13.37
CA VAL A 284 -7.97 9.68 14.35
C VAL A 284 -7.61 8.28 14.85
N GLY A 285 -6.42 7.80 14.48
CA GLY A 285 -5.89 6.50 14.87
C GLY A 285 -5.12 6.59 16.18
N ILE A 286 -5.72 6.14 17.28
CA ILE A 286 -5.19 6.27 18.63
C ILE A 286 -4.50 4.96 19.04
N THR A 287 -3.22 5.04 19.43
CA THR A 287 -2.43 3.89 19.84
C THR A 287 -1.50 4.22 21.00
N THR A 288 -1.07 3.20 21.73
CA THR A 288 -0.04 3.29 22.77
C THR A 288 1.33 2.84 22.25
N ASP A 289 1.38 2.26 21.05
CA ASP A 289 2.59 1.69 20.45
C ASP A 289 3.15 2.65 19.40
N GLU A 290 4.39 3.10 19.63
CA GLU A 290 5.04 4.10 18.78
C GLU A 290 5.26 3.59 17.36
N LYS A 291 5.62 2.31 17.20
CA LYS A 291 5.82 1.70 15.89
C LYS A 291 4.51 1.63 15.10
N THR A 292 3.40 1.30 15.75
CA THR A 292 2.06 1.37 15.19
C THR A 292 1.69 2.80 14.81
N TRP A 293 2.03 3.80 15.64
CA TRP A 293 1.80 5.21 15.32
C TRP A 293 2.50 5.60 14.01
N ARG A 294 3.77 5.21 13.82
CA ARG A 294 4.51 5.42 12.56
C ARG A 294 3.88 4.66 11.38
N LYS A 295 3.50 3.40 11.58
CA LYS A 295 2.83 2.57 10.54
C LYS A 295 1.47 3.10 10.11
N LEU A 296 0.76 3.81 10.99
CA LEU A 296 -0.54 4.38 10.67
C LEU A 296 -0.44 5.58 9.72
N ALA A 297 0.70 6.27 9.66
CA ALA A 297 0.93 7.37 8.72
C ALA A 297 0.80 6.95 7.24
N LEU A 298 0.99 5.66 6.92
CA LEU A 298 0.79 5.10 5.58
C LEU A 298 -0.68 4.71 5.30
N SER A 299 -1.60 4.92 6.25
CA SER A 299 -3.01 4.56 6.11
C SER A 299 -3.82 5.77 5.66
N TRP A 300 -4.59 5.62 4.58
CA TRP A 300 -5.35 6.72 3.98
C TRP A 300 -6.31 7.37 4.98
N GLY A 301 -6.32 8.70 5.06
CA GLY A 301 -7.25 9.47 5.88
C GLY A 301 -7.10 9.25 7.40
N VAL A 302 -6.00 8.64 7.85
CA VAL A 302 -5.74 8.41 9.28
C VAL A 302 -4.70 9.39 9.79
N THR A 303 -5.06 10.17 10.80
CA THR A 303 -4.14 10.97 11.62
C THR A 303 -3.76 10.16 12.86
N PRO A 304 -2.51 9.69 12.99
CA PRO A 304 -2.11 8.87 14.12
C PRO A 304 -1.83 9.74 15.37
N VAL A 305 -2.31 9.29 16.54
CA VAL A 305 -2.14 9.99 17.82
C VAL A 305 -1.68 8.99 18.89
N MET A 306 -0.65 9.36 19.63
CA MET A 306 -0.15 8.58 20.76
C MET A 306 -1.01 8.81 22.01
N CYS A 307 -1.16 7.77 22.82
CA CYS A 307 -1.83 7.82 24.11
C CYS A 307 -1.17 6.88 25.14
N GLU A 308 -1.52 7.06 26.41
CA GLU A 308 -1.09 6.16 27.48
C GLU A 308 -1.97 4.90 27.55
N ALA A 309 -1.47 3.84 28.18
CA ALA A 309 -2.25 2.62 28.39
C ALA A 309 -3.41 2.87 29.37
N PHE A 310 -4.56 2.26 29.10
CA PHE A 310 -5.76 2.41 29.92
C PHE A 310 -6.17 1.07 30.55
N ASN A 311 -6.84 1.15 31.70
CA ASN A 311 -7.26 -0.03 32.47
C ASN A 311 -8.77 -0.30 32.38
N SER A 312 -9.55 0.56 31.71
CA SER A 312 -10.99 0.36 31.53
C SER A 312 -11.52 1.01 30.25
N THR A 313 -12.58 0.42 29.69
CA THR A 313 -13.22 0.91 28.46
C THR A 313 -13.75 2.34 28.60
N ASP A 314 -14.20 2.74 29.79
CA ASP A 314 -14.68 4.10 30.05
C ASP A 314 -13.57 5.13 29.90
N VAL A 315 -12.37 4.82 30.42
CA VAL A 315 -11.19 5.69 30.27
C VAL A 315 -10.77 5.77 28.79
N LEU A 316 -10.86 4.66 28.05
CA LEU A 316 -10.61 4.67 26.61
C LEU A 316 -11.58 5.60 25.89
N PHE A 317 -12.89 5.55 26.16
CA PHE A 317 -13.85 6.44 25.52
C PHE A 317 -13.62 7.91 25.87
N TYR A 318 -13.35 8.21 27.14
CA TYR A 318 -13.04 9.57 27.58
C TYR A 318 -11.80 10.12 26.86
N THR A 319 -10.71 9.34 26.82
CA THR A 319 -9.47 9.75 26.18
C THR A 319 -9.60 9.85 24.67
N ALA A 320 -10.31 8.91 24.03
CA ALA A 320 -10.57 8.96 22.60
C ALA A 320 -11.32 10.23 22.21
N LYS A 321 -12.36 10.58 22.96
CA LYS A 321 -13.08 11.85 22.79
C LYS A 321 -12.15 13.04 22.96
N LYS A 322 -11.40 13.11 24.06
CA LYS A 322 -10.48 14.22 24.37
C LYS A 322 -9.45 14.43 23.25
N LEU A 323 -8.70 13.39 22.92
CA LEU A 323 -7.63 13.45 21.93
C LEU A 323 -8.17 13.80 20.54
N THR A 324 -9.31 13.23 20.15
CA THR A 324 -9.92 13.54 18.84
C THR A 324 -10.40 14.99 18.78
N THR A 325 -10.99 15.49 19.87
CA THR A 325 -11.43 16.89 19.99
C THR A 325 -10.25 17.85 19.87
N GLU A 326 -9.15 17.58 20.58
CA GLU A 326 -7.93 18.40 20.53
C GLU A 326 -7.26 18.33 19.14
N THR A 327 -7.14 17.13 18.57
CA THR A 327 -6.45 16.90 17.28
C THR A 327 -7.15 17.61 16.12
N LEU A 328 -8.48 17.54 16.07
CA LEU A 328 -9.27 18.09 14.98
C LEU A 328 -9.93 19.43 15.32
N SER A 329 -9.62 20.00 16.50
CA SER A 329 -10.21 21.25 16.98
C SER A 329 -11.76 21.25 16.96
N LEU A 330 -12.36 20.13 17.37
CA LEU A 330 -13.82 19.96 17.36
C LEU A 330 -14.50 20.84 18.41
N VAL A 331 -15.73 21.23 18.14
CA VAL A 331 -16.51 22.14 19.00
C VAL A 331 -17.71 21.45 19.61
N LYS A 332 -18.30 22.07 20.65
CA LYS A 332 -19.46 21.54 21.36
C LYS A 332 -20.58 21.10 20.40
N ASN A 333 -21.13 19.91 20.64
CA ASN A 333 -22.16 19.23 19.83
C ASN A 333 -21.66 18.61 18.51
N ASP A 334 -20.37 18.70 18.16
CA ASP A 334 -19.83 17.86 17.11
C ASP A 334 -19.95 16.39 17.52
N LYS A 335 -20.38 15.54 16.59
CA LYS A 335 -20.55 14.11 16.83
C LYS A 335 -19.28 13.37 16.47
N ILE A 336 -18.90 12.42 17.31
CA ILE A 336 -17.75 11.54 17.12
C ILE A 336 -18.24 10.09 17.16
N VAL A 337 -17.77 9.26 16.23
CA VAL A 337 -17.93 7.81 16.31
C VAL A 337 -16.63 7.21 16.82
N ILE A 338 -16.69 6.50 17.95
CA ILE A 338 -15.55 5.82 18.56
C ILE A 338 -15.67 4.32 18.28
N THR A 339 -14.60 3.68 17.84
CA THR A 339 -14.53 2.23 17.65
C THR A 339 -13.20 1.64 18.11
N GLY A 340 -13.20 0.36 18.47
CA GLY A 340 -12.05 -0.34 19.03
C GLY A 340 -12.41 -1.74 19.54
N GLY A 341 -11.49 -2.34 20.27
CA GLY A 341 -11.70 -3.58 21.03
C GLY A 341 -11.80 -3.34 22.52
N VAL A 342 -12.36 -4.30 23.25
CA VAL A 342 -12.29 -4.32 24.72
C VAL A 342 -10.85 -4.33 25.21
N ILE A 343 -10.60 -3.69 26.35
CA ILE A 343 -9.25 -3.58 26.93
C ILE A 343 -8.87 -4.91 27.58
N THR A 344 -8.33 -5.81 26.76
CA THR A 344 -7.77 -7.10 27.20
C THR A 344 -6.25 -7.16 27.05
N GLY A 345 -5.61 -6.09 26.57
CA GLY A 345 -4.18 -6.05 26.24
C GLY A 345 -3.79 -6.87 25.01
N VAL A 346 -4.75 -7.48 24.31
CA VAL A 346 -4.53 -8.35 23.15
C VAL A 346 -5.19 -7.71 21.93
N SER A 347 -4.50 -7.73 20.78
CA SER A 347 -5.02 -7.21 19.52
C SER A 347 -6.01 -8.17 18.84
N GLY A 348 -6.77 -7.69 17.85
CA GLY A 348 -7.66 -8.54 17.02
C GLY A 348 -9.07 -8.75 17.57
N ASN A 349 -9.49 -7.96 18.56
CA ASN A 349 -10.76 -8.11 19.28
C ASN A 349 -11.74 -6.94 19.06
N THR A 350 -11.67 -6.26 17.91
CA THR A 350 -12.54 -5.12 17.59
C THR A 350 -14.00 -5.52 17.59
N ASN A 351 -14.77 -4.94 18.52
CA ASN A 351 -16.16 -5.33 18.76
C ASN A 351 -17.05 -4.20 19.32
N LEU A 352 -16.56 -2.97 19.40
CA LEU A 352 -17.26 -1.84 20.00
C LEU A 352 -17.47 -0.70 19.01
N ILE A 353 -18.63 -0.04 19.16
CA ILE A 353 -18.97 1.22 18.50
C ILE A 353 -19.70 2.09 19.53
N LYS A 354 -19.29 3.35 19.65
CA LYS A 354 -19.95 4.34 20.51
C LYS A 354 -20.14 5.65 19.75
N VAL A 355 -21.30 6.27 19.90
CA VAL A 355 -21.55 7.65 19.44
C VAL A 355 -21.42 8.57 20.64
N GLU A 356 -20.67 9.65 20.47
CA GLU A 356 -20.45 10.67 21.49
C GLU A 356 -20.62 12.07 20.90
N ASN A 357 -20.97 13.03 21.74
CA ASN A 357 -20.90 14.45 21.42
C ASN A 357 -19.70 15.08 22.14
N VAL A 358 -19.04 16.05 21.51
CA VAL A 358 -18.00 16.89 22.13
C VAL A 358 -18.55 17.66 23.32
#